data_AF-A0A842YHR8-F1
#
_entry.id   AF-A0A842YHR8-F1
#
_cell.length_a   1.000
_cell.length_b   1.000
_cell.length_c   1.000
_cell.angle_alpha   90.00
_cell.angle_beta   90.00
_cell.angle_gamma   90.00
#
_symmetry.space_group_name_H-M   'P 1'
#
loop_
_entity.id
_entity.type
_entity.pdbx_description
1 polymer ?
#
loop_
_entity_poly.entity_id
_entity_poly.type
_entity_poly.pdbx_seq_one_letter_code
_entity_poly.pdbx_strand_id
1 'polypeptide(L)' 'MKEAIIEKVNKAIENEGYDALLVFGYDNLQYLTGAYLHFPQTFQDRYMAVFWPRDENATCIIPH' A
#
# COMPACT_ATOMS: atom_id res chain seq x y z
N MET A 1 -4.38 -4.95 -9.67
CA MET A 1 -2.96 -4.81 -9.25
C MET A 1 -2.12 -5.64 -10.21
N LYS A 2 -0.98 -5.14 -10.71
CA LYS A 2 -0.11 -6.00 -11.55
C LYS A 2 0.53 -7.05 -10.64
N GLU A 3 0.33 -8.33 -10.93
CA GLU A 3 0.83 -9.47 -10.12
C GLU A 3 2.33 -9.36 -9.82
N ALA A 4 3.12 -8.84 -10.77
CA ALA A 4 4.55 -8.60 -10.59
C ALA A 4 4.91 -7.62 -9.45
N ILE A 5 4.04 -6.63 -9.15
CA ILE A 5 4.24 -5.71 -8.02
C ILE A 5 3.93 -6.40 -6.70
N ILE A 6 2.84 -7.17 -6.64
CA ILE A 6 2.48 -7.96 -5.45
C ILE A 6 3.61 -8.90 -5.09
N GLU A 7 4.10 -9.67 -6.07
CA GLU A 7 5.18 -10.63 -5.86
C GLU A 7 6.46 -9.96 -5.38
N LYS A 8 6.83 -8.82 -5.98
CA LYS A 8 8.00 -8.04 -5.57
C LYS A 8 7.89 -7.56 -4.13
N VAL A 9 6.72 -7.05 -3.73
CA VAL A 9 6.49 -6.50 -2.38
C VAL A 9 6.46 -7.61 -1.34
N ASN A 10 5.74 -8.71 -1.60
CA ASN A 10 5.68 -9.85 -0.69
C ASN A 10 7.08 -10.44 -0.43
N LYS A 11 7.90 -10.62 -1.49
CA LYS A 11 9.29 -11.06 -1.36
C LYS A 11 10.14 -10.09 -0.53
N ALA A 12 9.92 -8.78 -0.67
CA ALA A 12 10.63 -7.79 0.12
C ALA A 12 10.23 -7.85 1.61
N ILE A 13 8.93 -7.99 1.91
CA ILE A 13 8.42 -8.14 3.28
C ILE A 13 9.02 -9.38 3.95
N GLU A 14 9.08 -10.51 3.21
CA GLU A 14 9.66 -11.76 3.69
C GLU A 14 11.17 -11.66 3.91
N ASN A 15 11.94 -11.18 2.92
CA ASN A 15 13.39 -11.08 3.00
C ASN A 15 13.88 -10.15 4.12
N GLU A 16 13.17 -9.05 4.36
CA GLU A 16 13.53 -8.07 5.38
C GLU A 16 12.98 -8.44 6.77
N GLY A 17 12.17 -9.50 6.88
CA GLY A 17 11.62 -9.95 8.15
C GLY A 17 10.55 -9.03 8.74
N TYR A 18 9.87 -8.20 7.93
CA TYR A 18 8.77 -7.36 8.40
C TYR A 18 7.46 -8.14 8.49
N ASP A 19 6.67 -7.91 9.53
CA ASP A 19 5.37 -8.57 9.69
C ASP A 19 4.27 -7.91 8.84
N ALA A 20 4.43 -6.62 8.55
CA ALA A 20 3.54 -5.87 7.68
C ALA A 20 4.20 -4.60 7.11
N LEU A 21 3.61 -4.07 6.04
CA LEU A 21 3.90 -2.77 5.45
C LEU A 21 2.69 -1.85 5.66
N LEU A 22 2.93 -0.61 6.09
CA LEU A 22 1.92 0.44 6.15
C LEU A 22 2.28 1.56 5.17
N VAL A 23 1.44 1.73 4.17
CA VAL A 23 1.72 2.61 3.04
C VAL A 23 0.83 3.83 3.08
N PHE A 24 1.47 4.98 2.95
CA PHE A 24 0.82 6.27 2.87
C PHE A 24 1.30 7.04 1.64
N GLY A 25 0.53 8.04 1.26
CA GLY A 25 0.90 8.98 0.21
C GLY A 25 0.50 8.47 -1.17
N TYR A 26 0.05 9.40 -1.98
CA TYR A 26 -0.54 9.12 -3.29
C TYR A 26 0.38 8.32 -4.22
N ASP A 27 1.65 8.72 -4.35
CA ASP A 27 2.59 8.09 -5.28
C ASP A 27 2.82 6.61 -4.95
N ASN A 28 2.96 6.28 -3.66
CA ASN A 28 3.12 4.90 -3.22
C ASN A 28 1.86 4.08 -3.49
N LEU A 29 0.69 4.66 -3.25
CA LEU A 29 -0.59 3.99 -3.48
C LEU A 29 -0.84 3.76 -4.97
N GLN A 30 -0.57 4.76 -5.80
CA GLN A 30 -0.67 4.66 -7.25
C GLN A 30 0.31 3.61 -7.78
N TYR A 31 1.55 3.59 -7.29
CA TYR A 31 2.55 2.60 -7.68
C TYR A 31 2.13 1.18 -7.32
N LEU A 32 1.68 0.97 -6.08
CA LEU A 32 1.36 -0.36 -5.56
C LEU A 32 0.05 -0.91 -6.11
N THR A 33 -0.99 -0.09 -6.13
CA THR A 33 -2.35 -0.56 -6.43
C THR A 33 -2.78 -0.28 -7.87
N GLY A 34 -2.19 0.74 -8.50
CA GLY A 34 -2.67 1.32 -9.77
C GLY A 34 -3.91 2.21 -9.61
N ALA A 35 -4.44 2.36 -8.39
CA ALA A 35 -5.60 3.20 -8.14
C ALA A 35 -5.24 4.68 -8.32
N TYR A 36 -6.10 5.39 -9.04
CA TYR A 36 -6.02 6.84 -9.19
C TYR A 36 -6.89 7.50 -8.12
N LEU A 37 -6.32 8.41 -7.34
CA LEU A 37 -7.02 9.24 -6.37
C LEU A 37 -7.19 10.62 -7.01
N HIS A 38 -8.43 11.01 -7.29
CA HIS A 38 -8.75 12.29 -7.93
C HIS A 38 -8.35 13.51 -7.09
N PHE A 39 -8.27 13.36 -5.77
CA PHE A 39 -7.92 14.41 -4.82
C PHE A 39 -6.89 13.87 -3.81
N PRO A 40 -5.63 13.69 -4.20
CA PRO A 40 -4.61 13.19 -3.29
C PRO A 40 -4.30 14.28 -2.27
N GLN A 41 -4.95 14.23 -1.11
CA GLN A 41 -4.55 15.05 0.00
C GLN A 41 -3.15 14.62 0.45
N THR A 42 -2.22 15.56 0.37
CA THR A 42 -0.85 15.36 0.83
C THR A 42 -0.79 15.57 2.34
N PHE A 43 0.34 15.22 2.95
CA PHE A 43 0.55 15.41 4.38
C PHE A 43 0.17 16.86 4.79
N GLN A 44 -0.61 17.07 5.86
CA GLN A 44 -0.95 16.13 6.93
C GLN A 44 -2.25 15.31 6.76
N ASP A 45 -3.10 15.66 5.79
CA ASP A 45 -4.47 15.14 5.68
C ASP A 45 -4.56 13.81 4.91
N ARG A 46 -3.74 12.83 5.32
CA ARG A 46 -3.68 11.52 4.66
C ARG A 46 -4.88 10.66 5.07
N TYR A 47 -5.92 10.68 4.25
CA TYR A 47 -7.14 9.91 4.50
C TYR A 47 -7.06 8.44 4.12
N MET A 48 -6.07 8.04 3.34
CA MET A 48 -5.95 6.66 2.87
C MET A 48 -4.61 6.05 3.29
N ALA A 49 -4.67 4.78 3.72
CA ALA A 49 -3.51 3.93 3.87
C ALA A 49 -3.75 2.56 3.23
N VAL A 50 -2.68 1.89 2.82
CA VAL A 50 -2.72 0.45 2.52
C VAL A 50 -1.97 -0.28 3.61
N PHE A 51 -2.67 -1.19 4.28
CA PHE A 51 -2.10 -2.14 5.22
C PHE A 51 -1.84 -3.46 4.51
N TRP A 52 -0.61 -3.95 4.55
CA TRP A 52 -0.20 -5.12 3.80
C TRP A 52 0.56 -6.10 4.71
N PRO A 53 -0.12 -7.10 5.27
CA PRO A 53 0.50 -8.13 6.11
C PRO A 53 1.35 -9.09 5.29
N ARG A 54 2.35 -9.72 5.91
CA ARG A 54 3.20 -10.74 5.25
C ARG A 54 2.37 -11.89 4.65
N ASP A 55 1.41 -12.41 5.41
CA ASP A 55 0.72 -13.67 5.11
C ASP A 55 -0.73 -13.47 4.62
N GLU A 56 -1.14 -12.23 4.37
CA GLU A 56 -2.51 -11.89 3.99
C GLU A 56 -2.55 -10.90 2.81
N ASN A 57 -3.74 -10.68 2.27
CA ASN A 57 -3.94 -9.69 1.22
C ASN A 57 -3.88 -8.26 1.76
N ALA A 58 -3.36 -7.35 0.93
CA ALA A 58 -3.38 -5.93 1.20
C ALA A 58 -4.82 -5.39 1.38
N THR A 59 -5.01 -4.57 2.41
CA THR A 59 -6.28 -3.94 2.76
C THR A 59 -6.17 -2.42 2.65
N CYS A 60 -7.12 -1.80 1.97
CA CYS A 60 -7.23 -0.34 1.90
C CYS A 60 -8.00 0.17 3.12
N ILE A 61 -7.43 1.14 3.82
CA ILE A 61 -8.03 1.85 4.94
C ILE A 61 -8.37 3.26 4.45
N ILE A 62 -9.64 3.63 4.55
CA ILE A 62 -10.19 4.96 4.17
C ILE A 62 -11.06 5.49 5.31
N PRO A 63 -11.30 6.81 5.41
CA PRO A 63 -12.18 7.37 6.42
C PRO A 63 -13.62 6.99 6.10
N HIS A 64 -14.45 7.02 7.14
CA HIS A 64 -15.84 6.60 7.09
C HIS A 64 -16.77 7.60 6.40
#